data_AF-D1A6B3-F1
#
_entry.id   AF-D1A6B3-F1
#
_cell.length_a   1.000
_cell.length_b   1.000
_cell.length_c   1.000
_cell.angle_alpha   90.00
_cell.angle_beta   90.00
_cell.angle_gamma   90.00
#
_symmetry.space_group_name_H-M   'P 1'
#
loop_
_entity.id
_entity.type
_entity.pdbx_description
1 polymer ?
#
loop_
_entity_poly.entity_id
_entity_poly.type
_entity_poly.pdbx_seq_one_letter_code
_entity_poly.pdbx_strand_id
1 'polypeptide(L)'
;MGLMEDRWERRRRERARQEEQQAAQRERSAPEAELETVLLSTLCTAPKPFEQVGIVQSEPCHDAQSALLGLEQAARAAGCDAVLGVGFSSFGGPVQVLFAYGTGVRWLPSAPERNDG
;
A
#
# COMPACT_ATOMS: atom_id res chain seq x y z
N MET A 1 41.60 -16.69 39.87
CA MET A 1 40.16 -16.32 39.79
C MET A 1 40.04 -15.24 38.72
N GLY A 2 39.58 -15.56 37.50
CA GLY A 2 39.56 -14.58 36.40
C GLY A 2 38.93 -15.12 35.09
N LEU A 3 38.79 -16.44 34.96
CA LEU A 3 38.15 -17.06 33.80
C LEU A 3 36.62 -17.17 33.90
N MET A 4 36.04 -16.94 35.09
CA MET A 4 34.59 -16.97 35.29
C MET A 4 33.94 -15.60 35.00
N GLU A 5 34.55 -14.49 35.42
CA GLU A 5 34.06 -13.12 35.13
C GLU A 5 33.98 -12.85 33.62
N ASP A 6 34.98 -13.32 32.87
CA ASP A 6 35.05 -13.13 31.41
C ASP A 6 33.91 -13.86 30.66
N ARG A 7 33.37 -14.94 31.24
CA ARG A 7 32.22 -15.67 30.68
C ARG A 7 30.90 -14.94 30.95
N TRP A 8 30.77 -14.26 32.08
CA TRP A 8 29.58 -13.48 32.42
C TRP A 8 29.50 -12.19 31.60
N GLU A 9 30.62 -11.51 31.36
CA GLU A 9 30.67 -10.32 30.52
C GLU A 9 30.36 -10.63 29.04
N ARG A 10 30.89 -11.74 28.50
CA ARG A 10 30.53 -12.18 27.14
C ARG A 10 29.03 -12.45 27.01
N ARG A 11 28.44 -13.18 27.96
CA ARG A 11 27.01 -13.49 27.95
C ARG A 11 26.15 -12.21 28.07
N ARG A 12 26.59 -11.22 28.85
CA ARG A 12 25.89 -9.93 28.98
C ARG A 12 25.94 -9.14 27.67
N ARG A 13 27.09 -9.11 27.00
CA ARG A 13 27.26 -8.47 25.69
C ARG A 13 26.47 -9.16 24.58
N GLU A 14 26.37 -10.48 24.61
CA GLU A 14 25.54 -11.24 23.66
C GLU A 14 24.06 -10.96 23.86
N ARG A 15 23.56 -10.90 25.10
CA ARG A 15 22.17 -10.52 25.38
C ARG A 15 21.86 -9.11 24.94
N ALA A 16 22.73 -8.14 25.23
CA ALA A 16 22.53 -6.75 24.79
C ALA A 16 22.42 -6.65 23.27
N ARG A 17 23.28 -7.36 22.50
CA ARG A 17 23.18 -7.41 21.04
C ARG A 17 21.92 -8.10 20.55
N GLN A 18 21.48 -9.17 21.22
CA GLN A 18 20.23 -9.85 20.87
C GLN A 18 19.01 -8.97 21.17
N GLU A 19 19.02 -8.23 22.28
CA GLU A 19 17.95 -7.29 22.63
C GLU A 19 17.91 -6.11 21.65
N GLU A 20 19.05 -5.54 21.24
CA GLU A 20 19.11 -4.51 20.20
C GLU A 20 18.63 -5.04 18.83
N GLN A 21 19.04 -6.25 18.45
CA GLN A 21 18.56 -6.88 17.21
C GLN A 21 17.05 -7.16 17.26
N GLN A 22 16.52 -7.64 18.39
CA GLN A 22 15.09 -7.85 18.57
C GLN A 22 14.32 -6.52 18.63
N ALA A 23 14.87 -5.46 19.20
CA ALA A 23 14.27 -4.12 19.19
C ALA A 23 14.22 -3.55 17.76
N ALA A 24 15.31 -3.63 17.00
CA ALA A 24 15.35 -3.22 15.60
C ALA A 24 14.42 -4.07 14.71
N GLN A 25 14.26 -5.35 15.02
CA GLN A 25 13.33 -6.23 14.31
C GLN A 25 11.88 -5.95 14.70
N ARG A 26 11.60 -5.58 15.95
CA ARG A 26 10.28 -5.11 16.40
C ARG A 26 9.93 -3.75 15.84
N GLU A 27 10.88 -2.85 15.60
CA GLU A 27 10.63 -1.59 14.88
C GLU A 27 10.29 -1.82 13.40
N ARG A 28 10.89 -2.84 12.76
CA ARG A 28 10.52 -3.28 11.40
C ARG A 28 9.25 -4.14 11.33
N SER A 29 8.80 -4.64 12.47
CA SER A 29 7.59 -5.48 12.59
C SER A 29 6.48 -4.76 13.36
N ALA A 30 6.68 -3.48 13.70
CA ALA A 30 5.57 -2.62 14.01
C ALA A 30 4.67 -2.68 12.78
N PRO A 31 3.35 -2.95 12.92
CA PRO A 31 2.46 -2.71 11.81
C PRO A 31 2.69 -1.26 11.45
N GLU A 32 3.34 -1.01 10.31
CA GLU A 32 3.23 0.26 9.61
C GLU A 32 1.74 0.59 9.72
N ALA A 33 1.41 1.71 10.37
CA ALA A 33 0.03 2.19 10.43
C ALA A 33 -0.54 1.93 9.04
N GLU A 34 -1.49 1.00 8.92
CA GLU A 34 -1.97 0.49 7.64
C GLU A 34 -2.41 1.73 6.86
N LEU A 35 -1.51 2.24 6.02
CA LEU A 35 -1.83 3.28 5.08
C LEU A 35 -2.88 2.60 4.25
N GLU A 36 -4.14 2.98 4.41
CA GLU A 36 -5.24 2.46 3.62
C GLU A 36 -4.77 2.46 2.17
N THR A 37 -4.47 1.26 1.69
CA THR A 37 -3.88 1.05 0.38
C THR A 37 -5.06 1.09 -0.57
N VAL A 38 -5.01 2.01 -1.52
CA VAL A 38 -6.05 2.10 -2.52
C VAL A 38 -5.94 0.86 -3.39
N LEU A 39 -7.01 0.07 -3.47
CA LEU A 39 -7.00 -1.13 -4.30
C LEU A 39 -7.05 -0.73 -5.78
N LEU A 40 -6.11 -1.22 -6.59
CA LEU A 40 -6.10 -1.00 -8.03
C LEU A 40 -6.52 -2.29 -8.76
N SER A 41 -7.48 -2.20 -9.67
CA SER A 41 -7.97 -3.35 -10.44
C SER A 41 -8.23 -2.99 -11.89
N THR A 42 -7.77 -3.84 -12.82
CA THR A 42 -8.11 -3.73 -14.24
C THR A 42 -9.54 -4.16 -14.54
N LEU A 43 -10.22 -4.86 -13.61
CA LEU A 43 -11.63 -5.21 -13.73
C LEU A 43 -12.52 -4.01 -13.40
N CYS A 44 -13.62 -3.87 -14.13
CA CYS A 44 -14.64 -2.84 -13.87
C CYS A 44 -15.67 -3.24 -12.82
N THR A 45 -15.57 -4.45 -12.27
CA THR A 45 -16.50 -5.01 -11.28
C THR A 45 -15.80 -5.22 -9.94
N ALA A 46 -16.54 -5.05 -8.84
CA ALA A 46 -16.08 -5.34 -7.49
C ALA A 46 -17.09 -6.23 -6.74
N PRO A 47 -16.64 -7.04 -5.78
CA PRO A 47 -17.52 -7.91 -4.99
C PRO A 47 -18.36 -7.16 -3.95
N LYS A 48 -18.04 -5.89 -3.68
CA LYS A 48 -18.73 -5.04 -2.71
C LYS A 48 -19.48 -3.91 -3.43
N PRO A 49 -20.64 -3.47 -2.93
CA PRO A 49 -21.29 -2.28 -3.45
C PRO A 49 -20.39 -1.06 -3.26
N PHE A 50 -20.44 -0.14 -4.22
CA PHE A 50 -19.62 1.06 -4.22
C PHE A 50 -20.36 2.27 -4.81
N GLU A 51 -19.95 3.46 -4.41
CA GLU A 51 -20.26 4.69 -5.13
C GLU A 51 -19.07 5.09 -6.02
N GLN A 52 -19.38 5.61 -7.20
CA GLN A 52 -18.37 6.18 -8.08
C GLN A 52 -18.03 7.59 -7.61
N VAL A 53 -16.75 7.83 -7.31
CA VAL A 53 -16.23 9.16 -6.96
C VAL A 53 -15.95 9.96 -8.23
N GLY A 54 -15.34 9.33 -9.23
CA GLY A 54 -15.02 9.98 -10.51
C GLY A 54 -13.95 9.24 -11.30
N ILE A 55 -13.49 9.86 -12.39
CA ILE A 55 -12.30 9.38 -13.11
C ILE A 55 -11.07 9.91 -12.41
N VAL A 56 -10.12 9.02 -12.13
CA VAL A 56 -8.82 9.35 -11.55
C VAL A 56 -7.75 9.01 -12.57
N GLN A 57 -6.73 9.86 -12.68
CA GLN A 57 -5.57 9.63 -13.54
C GLN A 57 -4.28 10.08 -12.86
N SER A 58 -3.17 9.45 -13.24
CA SER A 58 -1.83 9.91 -12.85
C SER A 58 -1.39 11.11 -13.69
N GLU A 59 -0.39 11.83 -13.19
CA GLU A 59 0.40 12.71 -14.05
C GLU A 59 1.13 11.90 -15.13
N PRO A 60 1.48 12.51 -16.29
CA PRO A 60 2.29 11.87 -17.31
C PRO A 60 3.72 11.55 -16.81
N CYS A 61 4.19 10.34 -17.07
CA CYS A 61 5.54 9.87 -16.72
C CYS A 61 6.13 8.97 -17.80
N HIS A 62 7.35 8.47 -17.60
CA HIS A 62 8.07 7.69 -18.61
C HIS A 62 7.95 6.17 -18.45
N ASP A 63 7.37 5.69 -17.36
CA ASP A 63 7.22 4.26 -17.07
C ASP A 63 5.88 3.93 -16.40
N ALA A 64 5.45 2.68 -16.54
CA ALA A 64 4.16 2.20 -16.03
C ALA A 64 4.08 2.13 -14.50
N GLN A 65 5.21 1.89 -13.82
CA GLN A 65 5.23 1.79 -12.37
C GLN A 65 5.00 3.17 -11.74
N SER A 66 5.69 4.20 -12.24
CA SER A 66 5.47 5.59 -11.83
C SER A 66 4.03 6.03 -12.11
N ALA A 67 3.44 5.61 -13.24
CA ALA A 67 2.05 5.92 -13.56
C ALA A 67 1.08 5.29 -12.55
N LEU A 68 1.29 4.02 -12.17
CA LEU A 68 0.44 3.35 -11.16
C LEU A 68 0.58 3.98 -9.79
N LEU A 69 1.80 4.31 -9.36
CA LEU A 69 2.03 5.00 -8.08
C LEU A 69 1.37 6.39 -8.08
N GLY A 70 1.46 7.13 -9.18
CA GLY A 70 0.77 8.41 -9.34
C GLY A 70 -0.76 8.27 -9.29
N LEU A 71 -1.30 7.21 -9.90
CA LEU A 71 -2.73 6.91 -9.85
C LEU A 71 -3.20 6.58 -8.43
N GLU A 72 -2.44 5.78 -7.69
CA GLU A 72 -2.73 5.45 -6.29
C GLU A 72 -2.73 6.71 -5.41
N GLN A 73 -1.73 7.58 -5.58
CA GLN A 73 -1.64 8.86 -4.86
C GLN A 73 -2.81 9.78 -5.18
N ALA A 74 -3.17 9.92 -6.47
CA ALA A 74 -4.31 10.72 -6.90
C ALA A 74 -5.63 10.19 -6.34
N ALA A 75 -5.81 8.86 -6.31
CA ALA A 75 -7.00 8.23 -5.77
C ALA A 75 -7.12 8.41 -4.24
N ARG A 76 -6.00 8.30 -3.52
CA ARG A 76 -5.94 8.58 -2.08
C ARG A 76 -6.26 10.04 -1.80
N ALA A 77 -5.71 10.97 -2.58
CA ALA A 77 -6.00 12.40 -2.45
C ALA A 77 -7.49 12.72 -2.72
N ALA A 78 -8.15 11.93 -3.57
CA ALA A 78 -9.59 12.03 -3.84
C ALA A 78 -10.47 11.29 -2.81
N GLY A 79 -9.90 10.64 -1.80
CA GLY A 79 -10.64 9.86 -0.80
C GLY A 79 -11.37 8.66 -1.40
N CYS A 80 -10.72 8.00 -2.38
CA CYS A 80 -11.17 6.73 -2.96
C CYS A 80 -10.57 5.55 -2.17
N ASP A 81 -11.35 4.47 -2.05
CA ASP A 81 -10.86 3.21 -1.46
C ASP A 81 -10.27 2.29 -2.53
N ALA A 82 -10.67 2.48 -3.79
CA ALA A 82 -10.17 1.72 -4.93
C ALA A 82 -10.25 2.50 -6.24
N VAL A 83 -9.52 2.01 -7.24
CA VAL A 83 -9.65 2.37 -8.66
C VAL A 83 -9.95 1.11 -9.47
N LEU A 84 -11.10 1.11 -10.14
CA LEU A 84 -11.56 0.02 -11.00
C LEU A 84 -11.36 0.36 -12.48
N GLY A 85 -11.23 -0.67 -13.32
CA GLY A 85 -11.01 -0.49 -14.75
C GLY A 85 -9.70 0.23 -15.06
N VAL A 86 -8.63 -0.06 -14.30
CA VAL A 86 -7.31 0.54 -14.50
C VAL A 86 -6.80 0.24 -15.90
N GLY A 87 -6.43 1.30 -16.61
CA GLY A 87 -5.81 1.24 -17.92
C GLY A 87 -4.65 2.21 -18.02
N PHE A 88 -3.90 2.10 -19.11
CA PHE A 88 -2.85 3.04 -19.47
C PHE A 88 -3.14 3.69 -20.80
N SER A 89 -2.69 4.92 -20.95
CA SER A 89 -2.68 5.61 -22.23
C SER A 89 -1.38 6.38 -22.39
N SER A 90 -1.07 6.77 -23.61
CA SER A 90 0.14 7.52 -23.93
C SER A 90 -0.17 8.65 -24.90
N PHE A 91 0.55 9.75 -24.77
CA PHE A 91 0.49 10.82 -25.75
C PHE A 91 1.48 10.56 -26.88
N GLY A 92 1.00 10.61 -28.12
CA GLY A 92 1.87 10.57 -29.31
C GLY A 92 2.58 11.90 -29.46
N GLY A 93 3.91 11.90 -29.25
CA GLY A 93 4.74 13.10 -29.34
C GLY A 93 6.23 12.72 -29.44
N PRO A 94 7.13 13.71 -29.57
CA PRO A 94 8.56 13.47 -29.68
C PRO A 94 9.15 12.79 -28.43
N VAL A 95 8.45 12.88 -27.29
CA VAL A 95 8.76 12.15 -26.06
C VAL A 95 7.55 11.30 -25.71
N GLN A 96 7.73 9.99 -25.62
CA GLN A 96 6.67 9.09 -25.19
C GLN A 96 6.46 9.24 -23.68
N VAL A 97 5.28 9.70 -23.32
CA VAL A 97 4.81 9.77 -21.93
C VAL A 97 3.56 8.92 -21.78
N LEU A 98 3.47 8.24 -20.64
CA LEU A 98 2.41 7.32 -20.24
C LEU A 98 1.67 7.93 -19.05
N PHE A 99 0.38 7.64 -18.93
CA PHE A 99 -0.37 7.87 -17.70
C PHE A 99 -1.31 6.68 -17.45
N ALA A 100 -1.60 6.43 -16.18
CA ALA A 100 -2.59 5.43 -15.76
C ALA A 100 -3.90 6.14 -15.42
N TYR A 101 -5.02 5.49 -15.67
CA TYR A 101 -6.35 6.03 -15.37
C TYR A 101 -7.29 4.93 -14.93
N GLY A 102 -8.40 5.30 -14.28
CA GLY A 102 -9.48 4.40 -13.96
C GLY A 102 -10.63 5.11 -13.26
N THR A 103 -11.59 4.34 -12.77
CA THR A 103 -12.74 4.85 -12.01
C THR A 103 -12.46 4.73 -10.52
N GLY A 104 -12.29 5.87 -9.86
CA GLY A 104 -12.19 5.95 -8.40
C GLY A 104 -13.53 5.64 -7.75
N VAL A 105 -13.53 4.77 -6.75
CA VAL A 105 -14.74 4.32 -6.04
C VAL A 105 -14.54 4.35 -4.53
N ARG A 106 -15.64 4.49 -3.80
CA ARG A 106 -15.71 4.33 -2.34
C ARG A 106 -16.64 3.18 -2.00
N TRP A 107 -16.23 2.31 -1.08
CA TRP A 107 -17.01 1.17 -0.64
C TRP A 107 -18.20 1.63 0.17
N LEU A 108 -19.37 1.10 -0.18
CA LEU A 108 -20.56 1.26 0.64
C LEU A 108 -20.59 0.16 1.71
N PRO A 109 -21.23 0.42 2.87
CA PRO A 109 -21.47 -0.63 3.85
C PRO A 109 -22.19 -1.81 3.19
N SER A 110 -21.70 -3.02 3.38
CA SER A 110 -22.45 -4.22 3.00
C SER A 110 -23.80 -4.19 3.72
N ALA A 111 -24.90 -4.36 2.99
CA ALA A 111 -26.20 -4.49 3.62
C ALA A 111 -26.14 -5.63 4.65
N PRO A 112 -26.74 -5.48 5.85
CA PRO A 112 -26.80 -6.57 6.80
C PRO A 112 -27.54 -7.73 6.13
N GLU A 113 -26.91 -8.92 6.15
CA GLU A 113 -27.57 -10.15 5.72
C GLU A 113 -28.87 -10.26 6.50
N ARG A 114 -30.00 -10.28 5.79
CA ARG A 114 -31.28 -10.54 6.43
C ARG A 114 -31.23 -11.98 6.93
N ASN A 115 -31.08 -12.15 8.23
CA ASN A 115 -31.36 -13.41 8.91
C ASN A 115 -32.87 -13.64 8.82
N ASP A 116 -33.29 -14.19 7.68
CA ASP A 116 -34.62 -14.79 7.55
C ASP A 116 -34.53 -16.15 8.27
N GLY A 117 -34.85 -16.12 9.57
CA GLY A 117 -34.76 -17.26 10.49
C GLY A 117 -35.76 -18.37 10.24
#